data_AF-A0A2W4QW53-F1
#
_entry.id   AF-A0A2W4QW53-F1
#
_cell.length_a   1.000
_cell.length_b   1.000
_cell.length_c   1.000
_cell.angle_alpha   90.00
_cell.angle_beta   90.00
_cell.angle_gamma   90.00
#
_symmetry.space_group_name_H-M   'P 1'
#
loop_
_entity.id
_entity.type
_entity.pdbx_description
1 polymer ?
#
loop_
_entity_poly.entity_id
_entity_poly.type
_entity_poly.pdbx_seq_one_letter_code
_entity_poly.pdbx_strand_id
1 'polypeptide(L)'
;MINTFFFGVNLLLIYVAWNFFLKRSILDHFRDKLFDLRDDIRSFYIQNNIPLSDKTYKSLRDSLNSHLRFTEQKSLLKVAVFLAETDKYPELCKWLDYRLEESFSTDNEKLKEYILESRQKAAEILIGYMIFSSPAIMVLYIISGIFCIIKSLFNAAIRRANLRDVVKTYILKKSLKLEGYSISHYGQNHCPT
;
A
#
# COMPACT_ATOMS: atom_id res chain seq x y z
N MET A 1 28.21 -22.92 -5.80
CA MET A 1 27.42 -23.18 -7.02
C MET A 1 26.00 -23.62 -6.71
N ILE A 2 25.78 -24.67 -5.91
CA ILE A 2 24.44 -25.17 -5.56
C ILE A 2 23.52 -24.09 -4.95
N ASN A 3 24.01 -23.28 -4.00
CA ASN A 3 23.21 -22.21 -3.38
C ASN A 3 22.75 -21.13 -4.37
N THR A 4 23.60 -20.78 -5.34
CA THR A 4 23.30 -19.79 -6.38
C THR A 4 22.22 -20.31 -7.33
N PHE A 5 22.26 -21.60 -7.68
CA PHE A 5 21.25 -22.23 -8.51
C PHE A 5 19.87 -22.21 -7.85
N PHE A 6 19.77 -22.65 -6.58
CA PHE A 6 18.51 -22.61 -5.85
C PHE A 6 17.98 -21.19 -5.66
N PHE A 7 18.85 -20.20 -5.45
CA PHE A 7 18.43 -18.81 -5.39
C PHE A 7 17.77 -18.33 -6.70
N GLY A 8 18.38 -18.65 -7.85
CA GLY A 8 17.80 -18.34 -9.16
C GLY A 8 16.45 -18.99 -9.39
N VAL A 9 16.29 -20.27 -9.03
CA VAL A 9 15.01 -21.00 -9.12
C VAL A 9 13.95 -20.35 -8.23
N ASN A 10 14.28 -19.98 -7.00
CA ASN A 10 13.34 -19.30 -6.10
C ASN A 10 12.89 -17.94 -6.64
N LEU A 11 13.80 -17.14 -7.20
CA LEU A 11 13.44 -15.87 -7.84
C LEU A 11 12.50 -16.07 -9.03
N LEU A 12 12.76 -17.09 -9.87
CA LEU A 12 11.89 -17.44 -10.98
C LEU A 12 10.49 -17.85 -10.51
N LEU A 13 10.41 -18.69 -9.46
CA LEU A 13 9.14 -19.10 -8.87
C LEU A 13 8.35 -17.92 -8.30
N ILE A 14 9.01 -16.99 -7.60
CA ILE A 14 8.38 -15.77 -7.10
C ILE A 14 7.87 -14.90 -8.26
N TYR A 15 8.65 -14.75 -9.32
CA TYR A 15 8.24 -13.99 -10.50
C TYR A 15 7.03 -14.61 -11.21
N VAL A 16 6.99 -15.93 -11.35
CA VAL A 16 5.83 -16.66 -11.90
C VAL A 16 4.62 -16.50 -11.00
N ALA A 17 4.78 -16.69 -9.68
CA ALA A 17 3.71 -16.50 -8.71
C ALA A 17 3.12 -15.08 -8.78
N TRP A 18 3.99 -14.07 -8.90
CA TRP A 18 3.59 -12.68 -9.06
C TRP A 18 2.78 -12.44 -10.33
N ASN A 19 3.32 -12.82 -11.49
CA ASN A 19 2.72 -12.48 -12.77
C ASN A 19 1.40 -13.22 -13.03
N PHE A 20 1.31 -14.49 -12.64
CA PHE A 20 0.16 -15.33 -12.98
C PHE A 20 -0.94 -15.33 -11.92
N PHE A 21 -0.58 -15.23 -10.64
CA PHE A 21 -1.55 -15.29 -9.55
C PHE A 21 -1.80 -13.92 -8.96
N LEU A 22 -0.76 -13.30 -8.36
CA LEU A 22 -0.96 -12.09 -7.56
C LEU A 22 -1.41 -10.90 -8.40
N LYS A 23 -0.78 -10.66 -9.56
CA LYS A 23 -1.17 -9.58 -10.47
C LYS A 23 -2.62 -9.72 -10.95
N ARG A 24 -3.07 -10.95 -11.21
CA ARG A 24 -4.45 -11.23 -11.65
C ARG A 24 -5.45 -10.99 -10.52
N SER A 25 -5.17 -11.45 -9.30
CA SER A 25 -6.01 -11.15 -8.14
C SER A 25 -6.09 -9.65 -7.84
N ILE A 26 -4.98 -8.92 -8.00
CA ILE A 26 -4.97 -7.46 -7.89
C ILE A 26 -5.86 -6.84 -8.99
N LEU A 27 -5.73 -7.28 -10.24
CA LEU A 27 -6.57 -6.79 -11.34
C LEU A 27 -8.06 -7.00 -11.05
N ASP A 28 -8.44 -8.18 -10.58
CA ASP A 28 -9.83 -8.52 -10.28
C ASP A 28 -10.38 -7.63 -9.16
N HIS A 29 -9.62 -7.45 -8.07
CA HIS A 29 -10.00 -6.54 -6.97
C HIS A 29 -10.26 -5.09 -7.44
N PHE A 30 -9.42 -4.58 -8.34
CA PHE A 30 -9.61 -3.23 -8.87
C PHE A 30 -10.72 -3.15 -9.93
N ARG A 31 -11.03 -4.23 -10.64
CA ARG A 31 -12.19 -4.32 -11.52
C ARG A 31 -13.50 -4.31 -10.73
N ASP A 32 -13.56 -5.03 -9.62
CA ASP A 32 -14.73 -5.04 -8.73
C ASP A 32 -15.05 -3.63 -8.22
N LYS A 33 -14.03 -2.89 -7.76
CA LYS A 33 -14.20 -1.48 -7.38
C LYS A 33 -14.71 -0.58 -8.51
N LEU A 34 -14.31 -0.82 -9.75
CA LEU A 34 -14.82 -0.09 -10.91
C LEU A 34 -16.27 -0.49 -11.25
N PHE A 35 -16.65 -1.75 -11.01
CA PHE A 35 -18.04 -2.19 -11.14
C PHE A 35 -18.93 -1.55 -10.08
N ASP A 36 -18.49 -1.52 -8.82
CA ASP A 36 -19.20 -0.84 -7.73
C ASP A 36 -19.42 0.64 -8.05
N LEU A 37 -18.36 1.34 -8.49
CA LEU A 37 -18.46 2.76 -8.88
C LEU A 37 -19.43 2.98 -10.06
N ARG A 38 -19.50 2.05 -11.02
CA ARG A 38 -20.46 2.12 -12.13
C ARG A 38 -21.89 2.02 -11.62
N ASP A 39 -22.13 1.11 -10.68
CA ASP A 39 -23.46 0.86 -10.13
C ASP A 39 -23.90 2.01 -9.20
N ASP A 40 -22.96 2.64 -8.49
CA ASP A 40 -23.15 3.90 -7.75
C ASP A 40 -23.58 5.04 -8.68
N ILE A 41 -22.87 5.25 -9.80
CA ILE A 41 -23.24 6.27 -10.80
C ILE A 41 -24.64 6.04 -11.32
N ARG A 42 -24.97 4.79 -11.69
CA ARG A 42 -26.34 4.46 -12.15
C ARG A 42 -27.39 4.80 -11.08
N SER A 43 -27.11 4.45 -9.83
CA SER A 43 -28.01 4.70 -8.70
C SER A 43 -28.24 6.19 -8.48
N PHE A 44 -27.18 7.02 -8.56
CA PHE A 44 -27.29 8.47 -8.47
C PHE A 44 -28.23 9.07 -9.53
N TYR A 45 -28.10 8.65 -10.79
CA TYR A 45 -28.97 9.16 -11.86
C TYR A 45 -30.43 8.77 -11.63
N ILE A 46 -30.69 7.52 -11.22
CA ILE A 46 -32.05 7.05 -10.91
C ILE A 46 -32.65 7.83 -9.73
N GLN A 47 -31.91 7.98 -8.63
CA GLN A 47 -32.37 8.65 -7.42
C GLN A 47 -32.68 10.14 -7.63
N ASN A 48 -31.95 10.81 -8.54
CA ASN A 48 -32.18 12.21 -8.87
C ASN A 48 -33.13 12.39 -10.08
N ASN A 49 -33.80 11.33 -10.55
CA ASN A 49 -34.70 11.33 -11.70
C ASN A 49 -34.05 11.85 -13.00
N ILE A 50 -32.74 11.64 -13.17
CA ILE A 50 -32.01 12.00 -14.39
C ILE A 50 -32.06 10.79 -15.34
N PRO A 51 -32.52 10.96 -16.60
CA PRO A 51 -32.66 9.82 -17.50
C PRO A 51 -31.30 9.20 -17.82
N LEU A 52 -31.24 7.86 -17.86
CA LEU A 52 -30.01 7.14 -18.26
C LEU A 52 -29.67 7.32 -19.76
N SER A 53 -30.52 8.00 -20.52
CA SER A 53 -30.20 8.43 -21.89
C SER A 53 -29.39 9.73 -21.94
N ASP A 54 -29.23 10.41 -20.79
CA ASP A 54 -28.48 11.64 -20.66
C ASP A 54 -27.05 11.49 -21.19
N LYS A 55 -26.55 12.55 -21.84
CA LYS A 55 -25.23 12.57 -22.46
C LYS A 55 -24.14 12.29 -21.43
N THR A 56 -24.22 12.92 -20.26
CA THR A 56 -23.19 12.82 -19.22
C THR A 56 -23.14 11.42 -18.60
N TYR A 57 -24.29 10.76 -18.44
CA TYR A 57 -24.34 9.35 -18.01
C TYR A 57 -23.63 8.44 -19.02
N LYS A 58 -23.93 8.59 -20.31
CA LYS A 58 -23.31 7.78 -21.38
C LYS A 58 -21.80 7.99 -21.39
N SER A 59 -21.33 9.23 -21.32
CA SER A 59 -19.90 9.57 -21.26
C SER A 59 -19.21 8.94 -20.04
N LEU A 60 -19.82 9.00 -18.85
CA LEU A 60 -19.27 8.38 -17.63
C LEU A 60 -19.19 6.85 -17.76
N ARG A 61 -20.28 6.24 -18.21
CA ARG A 61 -20.37 4.78 -18.41
C ARG A 61 -19.34 4.29 -19.43
N ASP A 62 -19.21 4.99 -20.55
CA ASP A 62 -18.29 4.59 -21.62
C ASP A 62 -16.83 4.80 -21.20
N SER A 63 -16.53 5.83 -20.40
CA SER A 63 -15.24 6.03 -19.75
C SER A 63 -14.90 4.89 -18.78
N LEU A 64 -15.82 4.52 -17.88
CA LEU A 64 -15.63 3.41 -16.94
C LEU A 64 -15.50 2.06 -17.64
N ASN A 65 -16.29 1.80 -18.68
CA ASN A 65 -16.16 0.59 -19.48
C ASN A 65 -14.79 0.51 -20.17
N SER A 66 -14.30 1.64 -20.65
CA SER A 66 -12.94 1.73 -21.20
C SER A 66 -11.90 1.45 -20.12
N HIS A 67 -12.09 1.93 -18.89
CA HIS A 67 -11.24 1.57 -17.77
C HIS A 67 -11.27 0.07 -17.52
N LEU A 68 -12.43 -0.54 -17.27
CA LEU A 68 -12.60 -1.99 -17.03
C LEU A 68 -11.92 -2.86 -18.11
N ARG A 69 -12.05 -2.48 -19.38
CA ARG A 69 -11.47 -3.21 -20.51
C ARG A 69 -9.95 -3.06 -20.57
N PHE A 70 -9.43 -1.86 -20.33
CA PHE A 70 -8.02 -1.55 -20.54
C PHE A 70 -7.20 -1.38 -19.25
N THR A 71 -7.75 -1.68 -18.07
CA THR A 71 -7.04 -1.60 -16.78
C THR A 71 -5.71 -2.33 -16.84
N GLU A 72 -5.69 -3.56 -17.34
CA GLU A 72 -4.47 -4.38 -17.39
C GLU A 72 -3.34 -3.77 -18.23
N GLN A 73 -3.70 -3.03 -19.27
CA GLN A 73 -2.75 -2.41 -20.20
C GLN A 73 -2.14 -1.11 -19.66
N LYS A 74 -2.74 -0.54 -18.61
CA LYS A 74 -2.25 0.65 -17.92
C LYS A 74 -1.08 0.26 -17.02
N SER A 75 -0.03 1.07 -17.09
CA SER A 75 1.16 0.93 -16.26
C SER A 75 1.61 2.31 -15.80
N LEU A 76 2.12 2.41 -14.58
CA LEU A 76 2.57 3.67 -14.01
C LEU A 76 3.61 4.37 -14.90
N LEU A 77 4.54 3.61 -15.49
CA LEU A 77 5.57 4.16 -16.38
C LEU A 77 4.97 4.78 -17.65
N LYS A 78 4.03 4.09 -18.32
CA LYS A 78 3.34 4.65 -19.50
C LYS A 78 2.59 5.93 -19.17
N VAL A 79 1.97 6.02 -17.99
CA VAL A 79 1.29 7.25 -17.55
C VAL A 79 2.30 8.37 -17.28
N ALA A 80 3.42 8.07 -16.60
CA ALA A 80 4.46 9.05 -16.36
C ALA A 80 5.08 9.59 -17.67
N VAL A 81 5.36 8.70 -18.63
CA VAL A 81 5.83 9.09 -19.97
C VAL A 81 4.77 9.91 -20.70
N PHE A 82 3.51 9.50 -20.66
CA PHE A 82 2.42 10.24 -21.28
C PHE A 82 2.33 11.67 -20.71
N LEU A 83 2.36 11.82 -19.39
CA LEU A 83 2.34 13.14 -18.73
C LEU A 83 3.55 14.00 -19.12
N ALA A 84 4.76 13.42 -19.08
CA ALA A 84 5.98 14.13 -19.45
C ALA A 84 6.03 14.54 -20.93
N GLU A 85 5.42 13.75 -21.82
CA GLU A 85 5.30 14.12 -23.23
C GLU A 85 4.20 15.15 -23.46
N THR A 86 3.05 15.06 -22.79
CA THR A 86 1.96 16.04 -22.95
C THR A 86 2.36 17.44 -22.49
N ASP A 87 3.22 17.56 -21.48
CA ASP A 87 3.74 18.85 -21.03
C ASP A 87 4.51 19.62 -22.12
N LYS A 88 5.02 18.92 -23.13
CA LYS A 88 5.71 19.53 -24.28
C LYS A 88 4.74 20.09 -25.33
N TYR A 89 3.46 19.69 -25.29
CA TYR A 89 2.45 20.01 -26.31
C TYR A 89 1.21 20.66 -25.67
N PRO A 90 1.28 21.93 -25.25
CA PRO A 90 0.18 22.60 -24.54
C PRO A 90 -1.12 22.69 -25.36
N GLU A 91 -1.02 22.76 -26.68
CA GLU A 91 -2.19 22.75 -27.57
C GLU A 91 -2.92 21.39 -27.56
N LEU A 92 -2.19 20.28 -27.39
CA LEU A 92 -2.79 18.95 -27.22
C LEU A 92 -3.53 18.88 -25.87
N CYS A 93 -2.95 19.42 -24.80
CA CYS A 93 -3.59 19.47 -23.49
C CYS A 93 -4.90 20.28 -23.53
N LYS A 94 -4.87 21.49 -24.10
CA LYS A 94 -6.09 22.30 -24.29
C LYS A 94 -7.15 21.58 -25.11
N TRP A 95 -6.76 20.86 -26.16
CA TRP A 95 -7.70 20.08 -26.96
C TRP A 95 -8.31 18.91 -26.18
N LEU A 96 -7.52 18.21 -25.36
CA LEU A 96 -8.00 17.15 -24.48
C LEU A 96 -8.96 17.69 -23.43
N ASP A 97 -8.62 18.81 -22.81
CA ASP A 97 -9.47 19.49 -21.81
C ASP A 97 -10.81 19.91 -22.44
N TYR A 98 -10.77 20.54 -23.61
CA TYR A 98 -11.98 20.89 -24.35
C TYR A 98 -12.85 19.66 -24.67
N ARG A 99 -12.26 18.55 -25.13
CA ARG A 99 -12.99 17.31 -25.41
C ARG A 99 -13.61 16.70 -24.15
N LEU A 100 -12.90 16.78 -23.03
CA LEU A 100 -13.41 16.33 -21.74
C LEU A 100 -14.58 17.20 -21.29
N GLU A 101 -14.43 18.53 -21.33
CA GLU A 101 -15.50 19.46 -20.98
C GLU A 101 -16.74 19.28 -21.86
N GLU A 102 -16.56 19.14 -23.18
CA GLU A 102 -17.63 18.87 -24.13
C GLU A 102 -18.40 17.59 -23.79
N SER A 103 -17.69 16.53 -23.38
CA SER A 103 -18.28 15.22 -23.08
C SER A 103 -19.09 15.20 -21.78
N PHE A 104 -18.76 16.11 -20.85
CA PHE A 104 -19.32 16.17 -19.49
C PHE A 104 -20.04 17.49 -19.18
N SER A 105 -20.32 18.32 -20.20
CA SER A 105 -21.02 19.60 -20.05
C SER A 105 -22.46 19.40 -19.54
N THR A 106 -22.82 20.09 -18.47
CA THR A 106 -24.16 20.12 -17.89
C THR A 106 -24.41 21.46 -17.20
N ASP A 107 -25.65 21.93 -17.23
CA ASP A 107 -26.06 23.17 -16.54
C ASP A 107 -26.34 22.95 -15.04
N ASN A 108 -26.49 21.69 -14.63
CA ASN A 108 -26.75 21.34 -13.23
C ASN A 108 -25.45 21.22 -12.44
N GLU A 109 -25.20 22.17 -11.54
CA GLU A 109 -23.96 22.23 -10.74
C GLU A 109 -23.78 21.01 -9.83
N LYS A 110 -24.86 20.50 -9.22
CA LYS A 110 -24.79 19.28 -8.38
C LYS A 110 -24.38 18.05 -9.21
N LEU A 111 -24.87 17.96 -10.44
CA LEU A 111 -24.49 16.88 -11.35
C LEU A 111 -23.03 17.02 -11.80
N LYS A 112 -22.59 18.25 -12.08
CA LYS A 112 -21.19 18.56 -12.45
C LYS A 112 -20.22 18.16 -11.35
N GLU A 113 -20.51 18.51 -10.10
CA GLU A 113 -19.72 18.12 -8.93
C GLU A 113 -19.64 16.60 -8.81
N TYR A 114 -20.77 15.90 -8.93
CA TYR A 114 -20.81 14.45 -8.87
C TYR A 114 -20.03 13.76 -10.00
N ILE A 115 -20.09 14.31 -11.22
CA ILE A 115 -19.29 13.81 -12.36
C ILE A 115 -17.80 13.95 -12.05
N LEU A 116 -17.37 15.09 -11.50
CA LEU A 116 -15.98 15.34 -11.15
C LEU A 116 -15.50 14.35 -10.07
N GLU A 117 -16.29 14.19 -9.00
CA GLU A 117 -15.99 13.23 -7.92
C GLU A 117 -15.89 11.80 -8.46
N SER A 118 -16.84 11.39 -9.31
CA SER A 118 -16.85 10.05 -9.91
C SER A 118 -15.61 9.79 -10.78
N ARG A 119 -15.18 10.79 -11.54
CA ARG A 119 -13.96 10.71 -12.36
C ARG A 119 -12.69 10.64 -11.50
N GLN A 120 -12.64 11.40 -10.40
CA GLN A 120 -11.53 11.36 -9.44
C GLN A 120 -11.44 9.97 -8.80
N LYS A 121 -12.55 9.42 -8.29
CA LYS A 121 -12.61 8.05 -7.76
C LYS A 121 -12.14 7.01 -8.78
N ALA A 122 -12.59 7.11 -10.03
CA ALA A 122 -12.14 6.21 -11.08
C ALA A 122 -10.62 6.30 -11.31
N ALA A 123 -10.06 7.52 -11.32
CA ALA A 123 -8.63 7.74 -11.45
C ALA A 123 -7.85 7.18 -10.25
N GLU A 124 -8.32 7.38 -9.02
CA GLU A 124 -7.73 6.82 -7.80
C GLU A 124 -7.69 5.30 -7.83
N ILE A 125 -8.79 4.65 -8.22
CA ILE A 125 -8.86 3.18 -8.36
C ILE A 125 -7.82 2.71 -9.38
N LEU A 126 -7.71 3.38 -10.53
CA LEU A 126 -6.70 3.05 -11.57
C LEU A 126 -5.27 3.28 -11.11
N ILE A 127 -4.99 4.38 -10.41
CA ILE A 127 -3.66 4.67 -9.85
C ILE A 127 -3.30 3.61 -8.81
N GLY A 128 -4.25 3.24 -7.95
CA GLY A 128 -4.09 2.13 -7.01
C GLY A 128 -3.67 0.85 -7.74
N TYR A 129 -4.41 0.45 -8.78
CA TYR A 129 -4.02 -0.71 -9.60
C TYR A 129 -2.60 -0.58 -10.17
N MET A 130 -2.25 0.57 -10.76
CA MET A 130 -0.92 0.78 -11.35
C MET A 130 0.21 0.73 -10.32
N ILE A 131 -0.04 1.16 -9.08
CA ILE A 131 0.91 1.10 -7.97
C ILE A 131 1.11 -0.36 -7.53
N PHE A 132 0.02 -1.06 -7.21
CA PHE A 132 0.09 -2.42 -6.68
C PHE A 132 0.49 -3.46 -7.74
N SER A 133 0.22 -3.22 -9.02
CA SER A 133 0.69 -4.09 -10.11
C SER A 133 2.13 -3.80 -10.55
N SER A 134 2.76 -2.73 -10.04
CA SER A 134 4.12 -2.36 -10.40
C SER A 134 5.15 -3.25 -9.67
N PRO A 135 5.98 -4.02 -10.39
CA PRO A 135 6.98 -4.88 -9.77
C PRO A 135 8.04 -4.08 -9.00
N ALA A 136 8.38 -2.87 -9.47
CA ALA A 136 9.37 -2.02 -8.80
C ALA A 136 8.88 -1.57 -7.41
N ILE A 137 7.62 -1.17 -7.31
CA ILE A 137 7.01 -0.76 -6.04
C ILE A 137 6.89 -1.96 -5.11
N MET A 138 6.54 -3.14 -5.63
CA MET A 138 6.53 -4.36 -4.84
C MET A 138 7.89 -4.69 -4.23
N VAL A 139 8.98 -4.59 -5.02
CA VAL A 139 10.35 -4.78 -4.53
C VAL A 139 10.66 -3.80 -3.41
N LEU A 140 10.28 -2.52 -3.54
CA LEU A 140 10.46 -1.52 -2.49
C LEU A 140 9.68 -1.87 -1.21
N TYR A 141 8.45 -2.39 -1.32
CA TYR A 141 7.68 -2.89 -0.17
C TYR A 141 8.34 -4.10 0.51
N ILE A 142 8.91 -5.02 -0.26
CA ILE A 142 9.63 -6.18 0.29
C ILE A 142 10.86 -5.70 1.05
N ILE A 143 11.65 -4.78 0.47
CA ILE A 143 12.85 -4.22 1.11
C ILE A 143 12.48 -3.49 2.40
N SER A 144 11.43 -2.66 2.39
CA SER A 144 10.98 -1.93 3.57
C SER A 144 10.43 -2.86 4.65
N GLY A 145 9.72 -3.92 4.27
CA GLY A 145 9.27 -4.99 5.17
C GLY A 145 10.42 -5.72 5.85
N ILE A 146 11.44 -6.13 5.07
CA ILE A 146 12.66 -6.77 5.60
C ILE A 146 13.37 -5.83 6.59
N PHE A 147 13.52 -4.55 6.24
CA PHE A 147 14.14 -3.55 7.12
C PHE A 147 13.38 -3.40 8.45
N CYS A 148 12.04 -3.33 8.41
CA CYS A 148 11.20 -3.28 9.60
C CYS A 148 11.37 -4.52 10.49
N ILE A 149 11.45 -5.71 9.89
CA ILE A 149 11.69 -6.98 10.61
C ILE A 149 13.07 -6.94 11.31
N ILE A 150 14.12 -6.54 10.58
CA ILE A 150 15.48 -6.43 11.15
C ILE A 150 15.49 -5.45 12.33
N LYS A 151 14.88 -4.28 12.18
CA LYS A 151 14.77 -3.28 13.26
C LYS A 151 14.03 -3.83 14.48
N SER A 152 12.94 -4.56 14.25
CA SER A 152 12.17 -5.21 15.32
C SER A 152 13.00 -6.25 16.07
N LEU A 153 13.71 -7.11 15.35
CA LEU A 153 14.60 -8.11 15.93
C LEU A 153 15.75 -7.47 16.72
N PHE A 154 16.35 -6.41 16.19
CA PHE A 154 17.41 -5.66 16.86
C PHE A 154 16.92 -5.02 18.16
N ASN A 155 15.75 -4.37 18.13
CA ASN A 155 15.11 -3.81 19.33
C ASN A 155 14.79 -4.89 20.37
N ALA A 156 14.31 -6.06 19.94
CA ALA A 156 14.06 -7.19 20.82
C ALA A 156 15.35 -7.74 21.44
N ALA A 157 16.46 -7.78 20.68
CA ALA A 157 17.76 -8.20 21.16
C ALA A 157 18.31 -7.21 22.22
N ILE A 158 18.23 -5.90 21.97
CA ILE A 158 18.62 -4.87 22.95
C ILE A 158 17.79 -4.99 24.23
N ARG A 159 16.46 -5.16 24.11
CA ARG A 159 15.59 -5.36 25.28
C ARG A 159 15.99 -6.59 26.10
N ARG A 160 16.36 -7.70 25.43
CA ARG A 160 16.84 -8.92 26.09
C ARG A 160 18.20 -8.72 26.77
N ALA A 161 19.12 -7.97 26.15
CA ALA A 161 20.42 -7.64 26.75
C ALA A 161 20.26 -6.79 28.02
N ASN A 162 19.50 -5.69 27.94
CA ASN A 162 19.23 -4.83 29.09
C ASN A 162 18.56 -5.59 30.24
N LEU A 163 17.62 -6.48 29.94
CA LEU A 163 16.98 -7.31 30.96
C LEU A 163 17.98 -8.26 31.66
N ARG A 164 18.92 -8.85 30.90
CA ARG A 164 19.97 -9.69 31.48
C ARG A 164 20.86 -8.90 32.44
N ASP A 165 21.24 -7.68 32.07
CA ASP A 165 22.08 -6.83 32.92
C ASP A 165 21.37 -6.41 34.22
N VAL A 166 20.08 -6.08 34.13
CA VAL A 166 19.24 -5.79 35.30
C VAL A 166 19.14 -7.01 36.22
N VAL A 167 18.89 -8.20 35.67
CA VAL A 167 18.80 -9.44 36.46
C VAL A 167 20.13 -9.77 37.13
N LYS A 168 21.26 -9.63 36.41
CA LYS A 168 22.60 -9.87 36.97
C LYS A 168 22.90 -8.93 38.13
N THR A 169 22.56 -7.64 37.98
CA THR A 169 22.73 -6.63 39.02
C THR A 169 21.89 -6.93 40.26
N TYR A 170 20.63 -7.37 40.07
CA TYR A 170 19.75 -7.77 41.17
C TYR A 170 20.27 -9.00 41.92
N ILE A 171 20.75 -10.03 41.22
CA ILE A 171 21.32 -11.23 41.82
C ILE A 171 22.57 -10.89 42.65
N LEU A 172 23.49 -10.09 42.10
CA LEU A 172 24.72 -9.66 42.79
C LEU A 172 24.42 -8.85 44.06
N LYS A 173 23.45 -7.93 44.00
CA LYS A 173 23.02 -7.17 45.18
C LYS A 173 22.41 -8.06 46.26
N LYS A 174 21.66 -9.10 45.85
CA LYS A 174 21.05 -10.06 46.78
C LYS A 174 22.11 -10.96 47.43
N SER A 175 23.14 -11.42 46.71
CA SER A 175 24.21 -12.25 47.28
C SER A 175 25.04 -11.48 48.31
N LEU A 176 25.43 -10.23 48.02
CA LEU A 176 26.17 -9.38 48.96
C LEU A 176 25.40 -9.12 50.26
N LYS A 177 24.07 -8.96 50.18
CA LYS A 177 23.22 -8.78 51.37
C LYS A 177 23.18 -10.03 52.26
N LEU A 178 23.24 -11.23 51.66
CA LEU A 178 23.27 -12.50 52.40
C LEU A 178 24.62 -12.74 53.07
N GLU A 179 25.73 -12.45 52.39
CA GLU A 179 27.08 -12.54 52.96
C GLU A 179 27.26 -11.60 54.15
N GLY A 180 26.83 -10.33 54.03
CA GLY A 180 26.87 -9.38 55.14
C GLY A 180 26.04 -9.81 56.37
N TYR A 181 24.92 -10.50 56.14
CA TYR A 181 24.10 -11.05 57.24
C TYR A 181 24.82 -12.20 57.97
N SER A 182 25.59 -13.01 57.26
CA SER A 182 26.37 -14.09 57.88
C SER A 182 27.49 -13.55 58.77
N ILE A 183 28.24 -12.54 58.32
CA ILE A 183 29.37 -11.97 59.08
C ILE A 183 28.90 -11.30 60.38
N SER A 184 27.75 -10.61 60.34
CA SER A 184 27.15 -9.99 61.53
C SER A 184 26.65 -11.01 62.57
N HIS A 185 26.25 -12.22 62.16
CA HIS A 185 25.75 -13.23 63.09
C HIS A 185 26.83 -14.15 63.67
N TYR A 186 27.95 -14.38 62.98
CA TYR A 186 29.05 -15.21 63.50
C TYR A 186 30.04 -14.43 64.40
N GLY A 187 30.09 -13.09 64.31
CA GLY A 187 31.03 -12.25 65.08
C GLY A 187 30.71 -12.02 66.56
N GLN A 188 29.56 -12.47 67.07
CA GLN A 188 29.13 -12.20 68.47
C GLN A 188 29.43 -13.33 69.48
N ASN A 189 29.98 -14.48 69.06
CA ASN A 189 30.09 -15.67 69.93
C ASN A 189 31.50 -16.00 70.45
N HIS A 190 32.53 -15.18 70.23
CA HIS A 190 33.89 -15.46 70.70
C HIS A 190 34.54 -14.24 71.38
N CYS A 191 34.16 -13.97 72.63
CA CYS A 191 35.04 -13.33 73.61
C CYS A 191 35.37 -14.39 74.68
N PRO A 192 36.58 -14.98 74.68
CA PRO A 192 37.03 -15.80 75.79
C PRO A 192 37.39 -14.89 76.97
N THR A 193 36.69 -15.07 78.09
CA THR A 193 37.07 -14.56 79.42
C THR A 193 38.22 -15.35 80.00
#